data_AF-A0A7T6ZA70-F1
#
_entry.id   AF-A0A7T6ZA70-F1
#
_cell.length_a   1.000
_cell.length_b   1.000
_cell.length_c   1.000
_cell.angle_alpha   90.00
_cell.angle_beta   90.00
_cell.angle_gamma   90.00
#
_symmetry.space_group_name_H-M   'P 1'
#
loop_
_entity.id
_entity.type
_entity.pdbx_description
1 polymer ?
#
loop_
_entity_poly.entity_id
_entity_poly.type
_entity_poly.pdbx_seq_one_letter_code
_entity_poly.pdbx_strand_id
1 'polypeptide(L)'
;MANVIRNPVIIVILGLAVLGLIYRLTTNPGGFFLGLVITALIAAGLFLLLTRLVLPRQRSGMDSNYRKALKQSKQRQKQKESAKKKNKKKKNHLKVIDGNR
;
A
#
# COMPACT_ATOMS: atom_id res chain seq x y z
N MET A 1 -18.78 -6.69 24.27
CA MET A 1 -18.88 -6.30 25.70
C MET A 1 -19.83 -7.20 26.49
N ALA A 2 -21.06 -7.48 26.03
CA ALA A 2 -22.06 -8.25 26.81
C ALA A 2 -21.68 -9.72 27.12
N ASN A 3 -20.84 -10.36 26.30
CA ASN A 3 -20.46 -11.78 26.50
C ASN A 3 -19.34 -11.96 27.53
N VAL A 4 -18.54 -10.91 27.77
CA VAL A 4 -17.45 -10.92 28.77
C VAL A 4 -18.04 -10.98 30.18
N ILE A 5 -19.15 -10.27 30.39
CA ILE A 5 -19.84 -10.18 31.69
C ILE A 5 -20.55 -11.49 32.05
N ARG A 6 -20.97 -12.26 31.04
CA ARG A 6 -21.66 -13.55 31.24
C ARG A 6 -20.72 -14.69 31.63
N ASN A 7 -19.41 -14.56 31.37
CA ASN A 7 -18.42 -15.59 31.67
C ASN A 7 -17.62 -15.19 32.91
N PRO A 8 -17.97 -15.70 34.11
CA PRO A 8 -17.32 -15.30 35.37
C PRO A 8 -15.82 -15.59 35.38
N VAL A 9 -15.39 -16.63 34.65
CA VAL A 9 -13.97 -16.96 34.47
C VAL A 9 -13.20 -15.81 33.82
N ILE A 10 -13.77 -15.14 32.81
CA ILE A 10 -13.11 -14.05 32.11
C ILE A 10 -12.95 -12.84 33.04
N ILE A 11 -13.95 -12.57 33.89
CA ILE A 11 -13.90 -11.50 34.89
C ILE A 11 -12.79 -11.78 35.91
N VAL A 12 -12.67 -13.01 36.41
CA VAL A 12 -11.63 -13.40 37.37
C VAL A 12 -10.24 -13.27 36.75
N ILE A 13 -10.06 -13.72 35.50
CA ILE A 13 -8.79 -13.58 34.78
C ILE A 13 -8.43 -12.10 34.57
N LEU A 14 -9.40 -11.26 34.18
CA LEU A 14 -9.19 -9.82 34.04
C LEU A 14 -8.81 -9.17 35.37
N GLY A 15 -9.49 -9.52 36.46
CA GLY A 15 -9.17 -9.03 37.80
C GLY A 15 -7.76 -9.42 38.24
N LEU A 16 -7.38 -10.69 38.06
CA LEU A 16 -6.03 -11.19 38.34
C LEU A 16 -4.97 -10.52 37.46
N ALA A 17 -5.27 -10.27 36.18
CA ALA A 17 -4.35 -9.56 35.29
C ALA A 17 -4.10 -8.12 35.76
N VAL A 18 -5.16 -7.39 36.14
CA VAL A 18 -5.03 -6.03 36.69
C VAL A 18 -4.24 -6.04 37.99
N LEU A 19 -4.56 -6.94 38.92
CA LEU A 19 -3.82 -7.07 40.18
C LEU A 19 -2.34 -7.44 39.95
N GLY A 20 -2.06 -8.34 39.02
CA GLY A 20 -0.70 -8.71 38.65
C GLY A 20 0.09 -7.54 38.05
N LEU A 21 -0.55 -6.69 37.25
CA LEU A 21 0.07 -5.47 36.73
C LEU A 21 0.36 -4.46 37.83
N ILE A 22 -0.58 -4.23 38.75
CA ILE A 22 -0.38 -3.33 39.89
C ILE A 22 0.75 -3.85 40.77
N TYR A 23 0.75 -5.13 41.11
CA TYR A 23 1.81 -5.74 41.92
C TYR A 23 3.20 -5.59 41.29
N ARG A 24 3.31 -5.82 39.98
CA ARG A 24 4.58 -5.67 39.24
C ARG A 24 5.02 -4.21 39.17
N LEU A 25 4.08 -3.28 39.06
CA LEU A 25 4.34 -1.85 39.04
C LEU A 25 4.82 -1.32 40.40
N THR A 26 4.26 -1.80 41.51
CA THR A 26 4.67 -1.36 42.86
C THR A 26 5.98 -2.00 43.31
N THR A 27 6.19 -3.28 42.99
CA THR A 27 7.36 -4.03 43.48
C THR A 27 8.62 -3.71 42.68
N ASN A 28 8.52 -3.54 41.35
CA ASN A 28 9.65 -3.28 40.47
C ASN A 28 9.23 -2.45 39.25
N PRO A 29 8.90 -1.16 39.44
CA PRO A 29 8.45 -0.28 38.35
C PRO A 29 9.51 -0.18 37.25
N GLY A 30 10.79 -0.01 37.63
CA GLY A 30 11.90 0.10 36.68
C GLY A 30 12.05 -1.15 35.80
N GLY A 31 11.97 -2.35 36.39
CA GLY A 31 12.06 -3.61 35.65
C GLY A 31 10.87 -3.84 34.72
N PHE A 32 9.67 -3.39 35.10
CA PHE A 32 8.50 -3.44 34.23
C PHE A 32 8.68 -2.56 32.98
N PHE A 33 9.07 -1.29 33.15
CA PHE A 33 9.30 -0.39 32.02
C PHE A 33 10.47 -0.84 31.15
N LEU A 34 11.58 -1.27 31.76
CA LEU A 34 12.73 -1.80 31.02
C LEU A 34 12.32 -3.05 30.20
N GLY A 35 11.55 -3.95 30.81
CA GLY A 35 11.01 -5.13 30.11
C GLY A 35 10.11 -4.75 28.94
N LEU A 36 9.30 -3.70 29.09
CA LEU A 36 8.41 -3.18 28.05
C LEU A 36 9.21 -2.55 26.89
N VAL A 37 10.27 -1.80 27.19
CA VAL A 37 11.19 -1.26 26.19
C VAL A 37 11.95 -2.38 25.46
N ILE A 38 12.46 -3.37 26.19
CA ILE A 38 13.18 -4.52 25.60
C ILE A 38 12.24 -5.32 24.67
N THR A 39 11.01 -5.61 25.12
CA THR A 39 10.03 -6.30 24.27
C THR A 39 9.64 -5.46 23.05
N ALA A 40 9.44 -4.15 23.20
CA ALA A 40 9.19 -3.26 22.08
C ALA A 40 10.37 -3.23 21.10
N LEU A 41 11.61 -3.20 21.59
CA LEU A 41 12.81 -3.26 20.76
C LEU A 41 12.95 -4.58 20.02
N ILE A 42 12.67 -5.72 20.68
CA ILE A 42 12.68 -7.03 20.03
C ILE A 42 11.59 -7.10 18.97
N ALA A 43 10.37 -6.67 19.28
CA ALA A 43 9.25 -6.66 18.34
C ALA A 43 9.55 -5.76 17.12
N ALA A 44 10.08 -4.56 17.35
CA ALA A 44 10.49 -3.64 16.28
C ALA A 44 11.66 -4.22 15.47
N GLY A 45 12.64 -4.83 16.14
CA GLY A 45 13.79 -5.49 15.52
C GLY A 45 13.34 -6.64 14.61
N LEU A 46 12.44 -7.50 15.10
CA LEU A 46 11.85 -8.58 14.30
C LEU A 46 10.99 -8.03 13.16
N PHE A 47 10.17 -7.01 13.40
CA PHE A 47 9.36 -6.38 12.37
C PHE A 47 10.23 -5.80 11.25
N LEU A 48 11.28 -5.06 11.61
CA LEU A 48 12.24 -4.52 10.64
C LEU A 48 13.01 -5.63 9.95
N LEU A 49 13.43 -6.68 10.65
CA LEU A 49 14.14 -7.80 10.06
C LEU A 49 13.26 -8.51 9.02
N LEU A 50 12.02 -8.83 9.38
CA LEU A 50 11.05 -9.48 8.48
C LEU A 50 10.71 -8.58 7.29
N THR A 51 10.39 -7.31 7.52
CA THR A 51 10.02 -6.38 6.44
C THR A 51 11.19 -5.95 5.56
N ARG A 52 12.42 -5.93 6.09
CA ARG A 52 13.62 -5.52 5.34
C ARG A 52 14.30 -6.68 4.63
N LEU A 53 14.24 -7.91 5.17
CA LEU A 53 14.89 -9.09 4.59
C LEU A 53 13.93 -9.94 3.76
N VAL A 54 12.67 -10.10 4.19
CA VAL A 54 11.72 -11.04 3.55
C VAL A 54 10.81 -10.34 2.54
N LEU A 55 10.44 -9.08 2.77
CA LEU A 55 9.63 -8.34 1.80
C LEU A 55 10.56 -7.68 0.76
N PRO A 56 10.54 -8.11 -0.52
CA PRO A 56 11.15 -7.32 -1.58
C PRO A 56 10.43 -5.99 -1.58
N ARG A 57 11.15 -4.95 -1.14
CA ARG A 57 10.76 -3.54 -1.07
C ARG A 57 9.72 -3.26 -2.15
N GLN A 58 8.43 -3.32 -1.79
CA GLN A 58 7.35 -2.95 -2.69
C GLN A 58 7.55 -1.45 -2.88
N ARG A 59 8.35 -1.10 -3.90
CA ARG A 59 8.51 0.27 -4.34
C ARG A 59 7.13 0.66 -4.78
N SER A 60 6.42 1.38 -3.91
CA SER A 60 5.17 2.07 -4.19
C SER A 60 5.49 3.14 -5.24
N GLY A 61 5.62 2.67 -6.47
CA GLY A 61 6.17 3.39 -7.60
C GLY A 61 5.66 2.66 -8.82
N MET A 62 4.77 3.35 -9.53
CA MET A 62 4.04 2.94 -10.71
C MET A 62 4.53 1.64 -11.36
N ASP A 63 3.63 0.67 -11.42
CA ASP A 63 3.88 -0.68 -11.93
C ASP A 63 4.74 -0.62 -13.20
N SER A 64 5.86 -1.35 -13.22
CA SER A 64 6.85 -1.24 -14.30
C SER A 64 6.23 -1.55 -15.66
N ASN A 65 5.21 -2.40 -15.66
CA ASN A 65 4.37 -2.77 -16.79
C ASN A 65 3.50 -1.60 -17.25
N TYR A 66 2.89 -0.85 -16.32
CA TYR A 66 2.13 0.36 -16.64
C TYR A 66 3.03 1.44 -17.26
N ARG A 67 4.25 1.63 -16.72
CA ARG A 67 5.22 2.58 -17.29
C ARG A 67 5.63 2.19 -18.71
N LYS A 68 5.80 0.90 -19.00
CA LYS A 68 6.07 0.38 -20.35
C LYS A 68 4.87 0.60 -21.28
N ALA A 69 3.66 0.29 -20.82
CA ALA A 69 2.43 0.48 -21.58
C ALA A 69 2.19 1.96 -21.95
N LEU A 70 2.45 2.89 -21.03
CA LEU A 70 2.36 4.32 -21.31
C LEU A 70 3.35 4.78 -22.39
N LYS A 71 4.60 4.31 -22.34
CA LYS A 71 5.60 4.62 -23.37
C LYS A 71 5.16 4.08 -24.73
N GLN A 72 4.68 2.84 -24.78
CA GLN A 72 4.20 2.22 -26.00
C GLN A 72 2.96 2.93 -26.56
N SER A 73 2.03 3.33 -25.70
CA SER A 73 0.83 4.10 -26.08
C SER A 73 1.21 5.46 -26.67
N LYS A 74 2.09 6.23 -25.99
CA LYS A 74 2.61 7.50 -26.52
C LYS A 74 3.27 7.34 -27.89
N GLN A 75 4.05 6.28 -28.08
CA GLN A 75 4.74 6.04 -29.34
C GLN A 75 3.77 5.66 -30.47
N ARG A 76 2.75 4.84 -30.19
CA ARG A 76 1.68 4.51 -31.14
C ARG A 76 0.83 5.73 -31.50
N GLN A 77 0.56 6.63 -30.55
CA GLN A 77 -0.20 7.85 -30.81
C GLN A 77 0.56 8.80 -31.76
N LYS A 78 1.88 9.01 -31.54
CA LYS A 78 2.73 9.78 -32.46
C LYS A 78 2.77 9.19 -33.88
N GLN A 79 2.77 7.87 -34.00
CA GLN A 79 2.71 7.19 -35.31
C GLN A 79 1.34 7.38 -36.00
N LYS A 80 0.24 7.33 -35.24
CA LYS A 80 -1.10 7.59 -35.79
C LYS A 80 -1.26 9.03 -36.28
N GLU A 81 -0.72 10.01 -35.54
CA GLU A 81 -0.76 11.43 -35.95
C GLU A 81 0.04 11.71 -37.21
N SER A 82 1.24 11.11 -37.33
CA SER A 82 2.08 11.24 -38.52
C SER A 82 1.49 10.52 -39.74
N ALA A 83 0.85 9.36 -39.55
CA ALA A 83 0.11 8.67 -40.61
C ALA A 83 -1.14 9.44 -41.07
N LYS A 84 -1.90 10.06 -40.15
CA LYS A 84 -3.04 10.94 -40.49
C LYS A 84 -2.60 12.17 -41.28
N LYS A 85 -1.45 12.77 -40.96
CA LYS A 85 -0.87 13.90 -41.72
C LYS A 85 -0.47 13.49 -43.14
N LYS A 86 0.11 12.29 -43.34
CA LYS A 86 0.44 11.78 -44.69
C LYS A 86 -0.81 11.53 -45.54
N ASN A 87 -1.87 10.97 -44.97
CA ASN A 87 -3.10 10.70 -45.72
C ASN A 87 -3.88 11.96 -46.12
N LYS A 88 -3.82 13.04 -45.33
CA LYS A 88 -4.42 14.33 -45.73
C LYS A 88 -3.75 14.95 -46.95
N LYS A 89 -2.43 14.78 -47.12
CA LYS A 89 -1.71 15.31 -48.30
C LYS A 89 -2.04 14.58 -49.61
N LYS A 90 -2.54 13.34 -49.56
CA LYS A 90 -2.86 12.54 -50.76
C LYS A 90 -4.30 12.74 -51.30
N LYS A 91 -5.20 13.36 -50.53
CA LYS A 91 -6.62 13.47 -50.91
C LYS A 91 -6.97 14.70 -51.76
N ASN A 92 -6.00 15.53 -52.11
CA ASN A 92 -6.23 16.79 -52.85
C ASN A 92 -6.39 16.63 -54.37
N HIS A 93 -6.78 15.45 -54.86
CA HIS A 93 -7.04 15.20 -56.29
C HIS A 93 -8.54 15.20 -56.63
N LEU A 94 -9.44 15.14 -55.65
CA LEU A 94 -10.87 15.16 -55.91
C LEU A 94 -11.40 16.59 -55.74
N LYS A 95 -11.52 17.34 -56.84
CA LYS A 95 -12.34 18.55 -56.87
C LYS A 95 -13.79 18.14 -57.11
N VAL A 96 -14.66 18.43 -56.15
CA VAL A 96 -16.11 18.33 -56.33
C VAL A 96 -16.52 19.43 -57.31
N ILE A 97 -17.12 19.06 -58.43
CA ILE A 97 -17.82 20.01 -59.30
C ILE A 97 -19.19 20.21 -58.67
N ASP A 98 -19.42 21.38 -58.08
CA ASP A 98 -20.74 21.75 -57.60
C ASP A 98 -21.68 21.89 -58.81
N GLY A 99 -22.71 21.06 -58.83
CA GLY A 99 -23.75 21.09 -59.85
C GLY A 99 -24.60 22.34 -59.67
N ASN A 100 -24.45 23.30 -60.59
CA ASN A 100 -25.29 24.48 -60.69
C ASN A 100 -26.74 24.06 -61.01
N ARG A 101 -27.69 24.44 -60.15
CA ARG A 101 -29.13 24.42 -60.44
C ARG A 101 -29.63 25.85 -60.52
#